data_AF-A0A817WLJ6-F1
#
_entry.id   AF-A0A817WLJ6-F1
#
_cell.length_a   1.000
_cell.length_b   1.000
_cell.length_c   1.000
_cell.angle_alpha   90.00
_cell.angle_beta   90.00
_cell.angle_gamma   90.00
#
_symmetry.space_group_name_H-M   'P 1'
#
loop_
_entity.id
_entity.type
_entity.pdbx_description
1 polymer ?
#
loop_
_entity_poly.entity_id
_entity_poly.type
_entity_poly.pdbx_seq_one_letter_code
_entity_poly.pdbx_strand_id
1 'polypeptide(L)'
;MCKNSFVISFNSYKTHAELTTAYKQGTVSYHAVTHWFDQFSSARKSLEDYPGNGRRTTVVTQQNIVDATDLVNDAPQISID
;
A
#
# COMPACT_ATOMS: atom_id res chain seq x y z
N MET A 1 22.98 12.47 24.47
CA MET A 1 21.90 11.92 23.63
C MET A 1 22.50 11.55 22.28
N CYS A 2 22.77 10.26 22.05
CA CYS A 2 23.27 9.80 20.76
C CYS A 2 22.09 9.77 19.78
N LYS A 3 22.09 10.67 18.79
CA LYS A 3 21.27 10.54 17.59
C LYS A 3 21.76 9.31 16.86
N ASN A 4 21.07 8.19 17.00
CA ASN A 4 21.23 7.06 16.09
C ASN A 4 20.74 7.53 14.72
N SER A 5 21.63 8.17 13.95
CA SER A 5 21.42 8.35 12.52
C SER A 5 21.42 6.95 11.92
N PHE A 6 20.23 6.38 11.76
CA PHE A 6 20.02 5.16 11.01
C PHE A 6 20.23 5.49 9.53
N VAL A 7 21.49 5.79 9.17
CA VAL A 7 21.93 5.85 7.79
C VAL A 7 22.08 4.39 7.37
N ILE A 8 20.94 3.77 7.10
CA ILE A 8 20.90 2.64 6.17
C ILE A 8 21.48 3.21 4.87
N SER A 9 22.76 2.94 4.63
CA SER A 9 23.46 3.24 3.38
C SER A 9 23.07 2.21 2.29
N PHE A 10 21.78 1.87 2.26
CA PHE A 10 21.19 1.08 1.20
C PHE A 10 20.66 2.06 0.17
N ASN A 11 21.08 1.87 -1.07
CA ASN A 11 20.43 2.45 -2.23
C ASN A 11 19.53 1.37 -2.85
N SER A 12 18.61 1.79 -3.70
CA SER A 12 17.67 0.90 -4.39
C SER A 12 18.35 -0.27 -5.09
N TYR A 13 19.58 -0.08 -5.60
CA TYR A 13 20.37 -1.11 -6.27
C TYR A 13 20.76 -2.25 -5.33
N LYS A 14 21.38 -1.96 -4.18
CA LYS A 14 21.77 -2.99 -3.21
C LYS A 14 20.55 -3.75 -2.69
N THR A 15 19.48 -3.04 -2.36
CA THR A 15 18.23 -3.65 -1.89
C THR A 15 17.62 -4.57 -2.95
N HIS A 16 17.59 -4.16 -4.22
CA HIS A 16 17.09 -5.03 -5.29
C HIS A 16 17.94 -6.29 -5.48
N ALA A 17 19.27 -6.18 -5.39
CA ALA A 17 20.17 -7.33 -5.48
C ALA A 17 19.96 -8.32 -4.33
N GLU A 18 19.78 -7.82 -3.11
CA GLU A 18 19.48 -8.66 -1.93
C GLU A 18 18.11 -9.32 -2.04
N LEU A 19 17.07 -8.58 -2.45
CA LEU A 19 15.72 -9.13 -2.68
C LEU A 19 15.74 -10.23 -3.75
N THR A 20 16.48 -10.02 -4.84
CA THR A 20 16.67 -11.01 -5.90
C THR A 20 17.36 -12.27 -5.37
N THR A 21 18.37 -12.10 -4.50
CA THR A 21 19.11 -13.22 -3.90
C THR A 21 18.22 -14.01 -2.93
N ALA A 22 17.46 -13.32 -2.08
CA ALA A 22 16.63 -13.94 -1.05
C ALA A 22 15.39 -14.63 -1.63
N TYR A 23 14.73 -14.03 -2.61
CA TYR A 23 13.41 -14.45 -3.09
C TYR A 23 13.39 -14.95 -4.53
N LYS A 24 14.57 -15.17 -5.14
CA LYS A 24 14.77 -15.54 -6.55
C LYS A 24 14.46 -14.41 -7.53
N GLN A 25 15.00 -14.57 -8.74
CA GLN A 25 14.86 -13.60 -9.83
C GLN A 25 13.41 -13.47 -10.29
N GLY A 26 12.93 -12.22 -10.43
CA GLY A 26 11.59 -11.89 -10.91
C GLY A 26 10.57 -11.54 -9.82
N THR A 27 10.90 -11.72 -8.54
CA THR A 27 9.97 -11.46 -7.43
C THR A 27 9.63 -9.98 -7.25
N VAL A 28 10.60 -9.08 -7.44
CA VAL A 28 10.40 -7.63 -7.39
C VAL A 28 11.26 -6.98 -8.47
N SER A 29 10.70 -6.03 -9.22
CA SER A 29 11.46 -5.29 -10.23
C SER A 29 12.30 -4.17 -9.61
N TYR A 30 13.43 -3.86 -10.22
CA TYR A 30 14.27 -2.73 -9.80
C TYR A 30 13.51 -1.40 -9.79
N HIS A 31 12.59 -1.21 -10.74
CA HIS A 31 11.71 -0.05 -10.80
C HIS A 31 10.83 0.08 -9.55
N ALA A 32 10.20 -1.03 -9.10
CA ALA A 32 9.38 -1.04 -7.90
C ALA A 32 10.19 -0.66 -6.65
N VAL A 33 11.40 -1.21 -6.51
CA VAL A 33 12.30 -0.86 -5.39
C VAL A 33 12.65 0.63 -5.41
N THR A 34 12.99 1.18 -6.58
CA THR A 34 13.34 2.60 -6.72
C THR A 34 12.16 3.50 -6.36
N HIS A 35 10.97 3.17 -6.87
CA HIS A 35 9.75 3.90 -6.54
C HIS A 35 9.44 3.90 -5.03
N TRP A 36 9.65 2.78 -4.33
CA TRP A 36 9.48 2.74 -2.87
C TRP A 36 10.48 3.64 -2.13
N PHE A 37 11.74 3.68 -2.56
CA PHE A 37 12.73 4.60 -2.01
C PHE A 37 12.32 6.07 -2.17
N ASP A 38 11.77 6.45 -3.31
CA ASP A 38 11.26 7.81 -3.56
C ASP A 38 10.08 8.14 -2.62
N GLN A 39 9.16 7.19 -2.43
CA GLN A 39 8.01 7.35 -1.53
C GLN A 39 8.45 7.49 -0.06
N PHE A 40 9.40 6.68 0.40
CA PHE A 40 9.93 6.78 1.77
C PHE A 40 10.71 8.08 1.99
N SER A 41 11.47 8.52 0.99
CA SER A 41 12.17 9.81 1.02
C SER A 41 11.19 10.98 1.10
N SER A 42 9.99 10.81 0.57
CA SER A 42 8.87 11.77 0.64
C SER A 42 8.05 11.67 1.94
N ALA A 43 8.61 11.04 3.00
CA ALA A 43 7.99 10.86 4.32
C ALA A 43 6.70 10.03 4.33
N ARG A 44 6.40 9.25 3.28
CA ARG A 44 5.32 8.27 3.31
C ARG A 44 5.65 7.18 4.34
N LYS A 45 4.76 6.99 5.32
CA LYS A 45 4.92 5.98 6.39
C LYS A 45 4.13 4.69 6.16
N SER A 46 3.22 4.71 5.19
CA SER A 46 2.36 3.56 4.88
C SER A 46 3.04 2.63 3.88
N LEU A 47 2.97 1.33 4.16
CA LEU A 47 3.30 0.25 3.22
C LEU A 47 2.11 -0.15 2.35
N GLU A 48 0.89 0.21 2.76
CA GLU A 48 -0.32 -0.10 2.02
C GLU A 48 -0.36 0.66 0.69
N ASP A 49 -0.95 0.05 -0.33
CA ASP A 49 -1.24 0.74 -1.58
C ASP A 49 -2.22 1.90 -1.35
N TYR A 50 -2.07 2.97 -2.14
CA TYR A 50 -3.14 3.94 -2.22
C TYR A 50 -4.40 3.27 -2.80
N PRO A 51 -5.60 3.64 -2.34
CA PRO A 51 -6.83 3.09 -2.89
C PRO A 51 -6.85 3.32 -4.40
N GLY A 52 -6.79 2.24 -5.18
CA GLY A 52 -6.94 2.30 -6.63
C GLY A 52 -8.37 2.68 -7.01
N ASN A 53 -8.55 3.11 -8.26
CA ASN A 53 -9.89 3.34 -8.83
C ASN A 53 -10.71 2.04 -8.70
N GLY A 54 -11.71 2.03 -7.82
CA GLY A 54 -12.61 0.90 -7.59
C GLY A 54 -12.47 0.17 -6.25
N ARG A 55 -11.38 0.37 -5.48
CA ARG A 55 -11.31 -0.20 -4.12
C ARG A 55 -12.02 0.75 -3.15
N ARG A 56 -13.24 0.40 -2.73
CA ARG A 56 -13.90 1.08 -1.61
C ARG A 56 -12.97 1.02 -0.42
N THR A 57 -12.65 2.18 0.14
CA THR A 57 -11.87 2.31 1.37
C THR A 57 -12.50 1.41 2.44
N THR A 58 -11.73 0.55 3.08
CA THR A 58 -12.18 -0.21 4.26
C THR A 58 -12.45 0.69 5.47
N VAL A 59 -12.09 1.98 5.35
CA VAL A 59 -12.52 3.04 6.25
C VAL A 59 -14.03 3.14 6.15
N VAL A 60 -14.72 2.74 7.22
CA VAL A 60 -16.16 2.97 7.38
C VAL A 60 -16.36 4.47 7.54
N THR A 61 -16.90 5.10 6.51
CA THR A 61 -17.37 6.49 6.55
C THR A 61 -18.89 6.50 6.60
N GLN A 62 -19.49 7.56 7.15
CA GLN A 62 -20.94 7.72 7.16
C GLN A 62 -21.53 7.66 5.74
N GLN A 63 -20.81 8.19 4.75
CA GLN A 63 -21.21 8.15 3.35
C GLN A 63 -21.25 6.71 2.82
N ASN A 64 -20.23 5.89 3.13
CA ASN A 64 -20.20 4.49 2.71
C ASN A 64 -21.36 3.67 3.31
N ILE A 65 -21.83 4.04 4.52
CA ILE A 65 -23.00 3.43 5.16
C ILE A 65 -24.29 3.82 4.43
N VAL A 66 -24.45 5.10 4.10
CA VAL A 66 -25.62 5.60 3.35
C VAL A 66 -25.69 4.94 1.98
N ASP A 67 -24.60 4.96 1.22
CA ASP A 67 -24.54 4.35 -0.12
C ASP A 67 -24.83 2.84 -0.09
N ALA A 68 -24.39 2.13 0.95
CA ALA A 68 -24.69 0.71 1.13
C ALA A 68 -26.17 0.48 1.48
N THR A 69 -26.76 1.35 2.30
CA THR A 69 -28.18 1.29 2.68
C THR A 69 -29.08 1.55 1.48
N ASP A 70 -28.74 2.56 0.66
CA ASP A 70 -29.47 2.89 -0.57
C ASP A 70 -29.42 1.74 -1.58
N LEU A 71 -28.26 1.08 -1.73
CA LEU A 71 -28.12 -0.12 -2.58
C LEU A 71 -28.99 -1.30 -2.11
N VAL A 72 -29.11 -1.52 -0.80
CA VAL A 72 -29.98 -2.57 -0.25
C VAL A 72 -31.45 -2.23 -0.49
N ASN A 73 -31.83 -0.96 -0.35
CA ASN A 73 -33.19 -0.49 -0.58
C ASN A 73 -33.59 -0.56 -2.06
N ASP A 74 -32.67 -0.26 -2.98
CA ASP A 74 -32.89 -0.31 -4.43
C ASP A 74 -32.84 -1.76 -4.98
N ALA A 75 -32.25 -2.70 -4.26
CA ALA A 75 -32.14 -4.11 -4.64
C ALA A 75 -32.67 -5.03 -3.52
N PRO A 76 -33.99 -5.22 -3.39
CA PRO A 76 -34.61 -6.01 -2.31
C PRO A 76 -34.26 -7.51 -2.32
N GLN A 77 -33.50 -7.97 -3.30
CA GLN A 77 -32.98 -9.34 -3.40
C GLN A 77 -31.65 -9.53 -2.63
N ILE A 78 -31.02 -8.43 -2.18
CA ILE A 78 -29.77 -8.45 -1.41
C ILE A 78 -30.12 -8.52 0.07
N SER A 79 -30.22 -9.74 0.61
CA SER A 79 -30.27 -9.98 2.06
C SER A 79 -28.87 -9.86 2.65
N ILE A 80 -28.74 -9.16 3.78
CA ILE A 80 -27.56 -9.21 4.64
C ILE A 80 -27.95 -10.08 5.83
N ASP A 81 -27.84 -11.40 5.66
CA ASP A 81 -27.83 -12.37 6.76
C ASP A 81 -26.38 -12.63 7.22
#